data_AF-A0A7D6DH91-F1
#
_entry.id   AF-A0A7D6DH91-F1
#
_cell.length_a   1.000
_cell.length_b   1.000
_cell.length_c   1.000
_cell.angle_alpha   90.00
_cell.angle_beta   90.00
_cell.angle_gamma   90.00
#
_symmetry.space_group_name_H-M   'P 1'
#
loop_
_entity.id
_entity.type
_entity.pdbx_description
1 polymer ?
#
loop_
_entity_poly.entity_id
_entity_poly.type
_entity_poly.pdbx_seq_one_letter_code
_entity_poly.pdbx_strand_id
1 'polypeptide(L)' 'MPNNSMCYGTDKNDDLYGSDSNDTLFGNNGDDKLSGGKGNDILFGGCGNDHLSGGSGDDQ' A
#
# COMPACT_ATOMS: atom_id res chain seq x y z
N MET A 1 14.98 0.01 15.26
CA MET A 1 13.59 0.44 15.00
C MET A 1 13.27 -0.05 13.61
N PRO A 2 12.30 -0.95 13.38
CA PRO A 2 11.91 -1.27 12.02
C PRO A 2 11.38 0.03 11.39
N ASN A 3 11.86 0.32 10.19
CA ASN A 3 11.63 1.59 9.51
C ASN A 3 10.32 1.43 8.74
N ASN A 4 9.18 1.67 9.41
CA ASN A 4 7.89 1.58 8.75
C ASN A 4 7.64 2.87 7.95
N SER A 5 7.44 2.75 6.63
CA SER A 5 7.05 3.90 5.80
C SER A 5 5.54 3.95 5.66
N MET A 6 4.96 5.13 5.80
CA MET A 6 3.52 5.33 5.71
C MET A 6 3.22 6.24 4.51
N CYS A 7 2.40 5.76 3.58
CA CYS A 7 2.02 6.48 2.37
C CYS A 7 0.51 6.60 2.24
N TYR A 8 0.05 7.75 1.75
CA TYR A 8 -1.36 8.06 1.56
C TYR A 8 -1.59 8.57 0.13
N GLY A 9 -2.56 7.98 -0.55
CA GLY A 9 -3.14 8.46 -1.79
C GLY A 9 -4.14 9.59 -1.55
N THR A 10 -4.96 9.85 -2.54
CA THR A 10 -5.85 11.00 -2.68
C THR A 10 -7.29 10.53 -2.91
N ASP A 11 -8.18 11.44 -3.31
CA ASP A 11 -9.54 11.05 -3.71
C ASP A 11 -9.64 10.62 -5.20
N LYS A 12 -8.50 10.27 -5.81
CA LYS A 12 -8.39 9.88 -7.21
C LYS A 12 -7.58 8.59 -7.28
N ASN A 13 -7.61 7.98 -8.46
CA ASN A 13 -6.78 6.82 -8.78
C ASN A 13 -5.29 7.13 -8.61
N ASP A 14 -4.64 6.42 -7.70
CA ASP A 14 -3.24 6.57 -7.36
C ASP A 14 -2.46 5.26 -7.58
N ASP A 15 -1.17 5.40 -7.92
CA ASP A 15 -0.22 4.30 -7.92
C ASP A 15 0.75 4.49 -6.73
N LEU A 16 0.63 3.65 -5.70
CA LEU A 16 1.40 3.69 -4.47
C LEU A 16 2.36 2.50 -4.40
N TYR A 17 3.61 2.77 -4.06
CA TYR A 17 4.67 1.77 -3.95
C TYR A 17 5.38 1.92 -2.60
N GLY A 18 5.43 0.81 -1.86
CA GLY A 18 6.30 0.64 -0.72
C GLY A 18 7.73 0.29 -1.16
N SER A 19 8.46 -0.28 -0.23
CA SER A 19 9.90 -0.39 -0.22
C SER A 19 10.34 -1.82 0.11
N ASP A 20 11.58 -1.98 0.56
CA ASP A 20 12.10 -3.26 1.04
C ASP A 20 11.88 -3.44 2.57
N SER A 21 11.06 -2.60 3.19
CA SER A 21 10.73 -2.59 4.62
C SER A 21 9.22 -2.65 4.83
N ASN A 22 8.79 -2.96 6.06
CA ASN A 22 7.37 -3.03 6.42
C ASN A 22 6.66 -1.70 6.19
N ASP A 23 5.74 -1.62 5.24
CA ASP A 23 5.08 -0.37 4.86
C ASP A 23 3.59 -0.37 5.21
N THR A 24 3.02 0.83 5.26
CA THR A 24 1.57 1.03 5.40
C THR A 24 1.11 1.95 4.29
N LEU A 25 0.31 1.43 3.37
CA LEU A 25 -0.18 2.15 2.19
C LEU A 25 -1.70 2.34 2.29
N PHE A 26 -2.18 3.56 2.09
CA PHE A 26 -3.60 3.90 2.06
C PHE A 26 -3.98 4.54 0.72
N GLY A 27 -4.83 3.91 -0.10
CA GLY A 27 -5.31 4.44 -1.39
C GLY A 27 -6.32 5.58 -1.24
N ASN A 28 -7.25 5.45 -0.29
CA ASN A 28 -8.38 6.35 -0.03
C ASN A 28 -9.55 6.18 -1.00
N ASN A 29 -9.85 7.13 -1.88
CA ASN A 29 -10.93 6.98 -2.86
C ASN A 29 -10.35 6.94 -4.27
N GLY A 30 -10.95 6.16 -5.15
CA GLY A 30 -10.45 5.99 -6.51
C GLY A 30 -10.19 4.52 -6.80
N ASP A 31 -9.89 4.20 -8.06
CA ASP A 31 -9.41 2.86 -8.40
C ASP A 31 -7.88 2.86 -8.30
N ASP A 32 -7.34 2.37 -7.18
CA ASP A 32 -5.93 2.52 -6.86
C ASP A 32 -5.09 1.28 -7.18
N LYS A 33 -3.77 1.46 -7.33
CA LYS A 33 -2.80 0.35 -7.31
C LYS A 33 -1.83 0.52 -6.17
N LEU A 34 -1.81 -0.42 -5.24
CA LEU A 34 -0.88 -0.43 -4.12
C LEU A 34 0.04 -1.64 -4.24
N SER A 35 1.34 -1.42 -4.10
CA SER A 35 2.37 -2.47 -4.07
C SER A 35 3.22 -2.32 -2.81
N GLY A 36 3.16 -3.28 -1.88
CA GLY A 36 3.89 -3.26 -0.61
C GLY A 36 5.41 -3.40 -0.79
N GLY A 37 5.82 -4.42 -1.55
CA GLY A 37 7.23 -4.63 -1.87
C GLY A 37 7.80 -5.82 -1.12
N LYS A 38 8.85 -5.62 -0.31
CA LYS A 38 9.30 -6.64 0.65
C LYS A 38 9.05 -6.13 2.06
N GLY A 39 8.80 -7.07 2.97
CA GLY A 39 8.48 -6.74 4.36
C GLY A 39 7.09 -7.21 4.69
N ASN A 40 6.67 -7.02 5.92
CA ASN A 40 5.31 -7.31 6.33
C ASN A 40 4.51 -6.01 6.22
N ASP A 41 3.74 -5.91 5.15
CA ASP A 41 3.09 -4.67 4.75
C ASP A 41 1.62 -4.64 5.18
N ILE A 42 1.05 -3.43 5.25
CA ILE A 42 -0.38 -3.20 5.45
C ILE A 42 -0.90 -2.35 4.30
N LEU A 43 -1.81 -2.89 3.50
CA LEU A 43 -2.34 -2.24 2.31
C LEU A 43 -3.85 -2.00 2.44
N PHE A 44 -4.25 -0.74 2.53
CA PHE A 44 -5.65 -0.33 2.52
C PHE A 44 -5.99 0.34 1.20
N GLY A 45 -6.73 -0.33 0.31
CA GLY A 45 -7.23 0.26 -0.94
C GLY A 45 -8.17 1.43 -0.67
N GLY A 46 -9.26 1.17 0.05
CA GLY A 46 -10.25 2.18 0.38
C GLY A 46 -11.52 2.01 -0.45
N CYS A 47 -12.07 3.09 -0.99
CA CYS A 47 -13.27 3.05 -1.82
C CYS A 47 -12.93 3.07 -3.31
N GLY A 48 -13.36 2.03 -4.03
CA GLY A 48 -13.15 1.91 -5.47
C GLY A 48 -12.78 0.47 -5.83
N ASN A 49 -12.34 0.26 -7.06
CA ASN A 49 -11.84 -1.04 -7.51
C ASN A 49 -10.31 -1.04 -7.46
N ASP A 50 -9.78 -1.42 -6.31
CA ASP A 50 -8.35 -1.36 -6.05
C ASP A 50 -7.63 -2.64 -6.48
N HIS A 51 -6.37 -2.47 -6.86
CA HIS A 51 -5.43 -3.57 -7.07
C HIS A 51 -4.34 -3.53 -6.00
N LEU A 52 -4.39 -4.49 -5.07
CA LEU A 52 -3.44 -4.59 -3.97
C LEU A 52 -2.49 -5.76 -4.21
N SER A 53 -1.19 -5.49 -4.14
CA SER A 53 -0.13 -6.50 -4.20
C SER A 53 0.78 -6.32 -2.99
N GLY A 54 0.64 -7.19 -1.98
CA GLY A 54 1.51 -7.15 -0.79
C GLY A 54 2.99 -7.33 -1.15
N GLY A 55 3.29 -8.34 -1.98
CA GLY A 55 4.65 -8.61 -2.41
C GLY A 55 5.23 -9.78 -1.63
N SER A 56 6.41 -9.61 -1.02
CA SER A 56 7.09 -10.66 -0.25
C SER A 56 7.06 -10.36 1.24
N GLY A 57 6.41 -11.23 2.01
CA GLY A 57 6.32 -11.15 3.46
C GLY A 57 4.95 -11.58 3.93
N ASP A 58 4.67 -11.36 5.21
CA ASP A 58 3.35 -11.61 5.77
C ASP A 58 2.54 -10.31 5.75
N ASP A 59 1.70 -10.15 4.72
CA ASP A 59 0.98 -8.90 4.42
C ASP A 59 -0.49 -8.93 4.90
N GLN A 60 -1.06 -7.75 5.18
CA GLN A 60 -2.46 -7.56 5.57
C GLN A 60 -3.21 -6.54 4.72
#